data_AF-X1B7I2-F1
#
_entry.id   AF-X1B7I2-F1
#
_cell.length_a   1.000
_cell.length_b   1.000
_cell.length_c   1.000
_cell.angle_alpha   90.00
_cell.angle_beta   90.00
_cell.angle_gamma   90.00
#
_symmetry.space_group_name_H-M   'P 1'
#
loop_
_entity.id
_entity.type
_entity.pdbx_description
1 polymer ?
#
loop_
_entity_poly.entity_id
_entity_poly.type
_entity_poly.pdbx_seq_one_letter_code
_entity_poly.pdbx_strand_id
1 'polypeptide(L)'
;PIITYENYETSEIKQLKVDLVVLATCIIPSLGINKLADVLGIELNHYDYVKTNPFLPVETSVEGIYTCGCAREPMDIPRSVAEASGAAARAAEVIKGG
;
A
#
# COMPACT_ATOMS: atom_id res chain seq x y z
N PRO A 1 4.15 -19.45 25.18
CA PRO A 1 3.92 -17.99 25.43
C PRO A 1 2.59 -17.78 26.18
N ILE A 2 2.47 -16.74 27.02
CA ILE A 2 1.18 -16.37 27.63
C ILE A 2 0.73 -15.03 27.02
N ILE A 3 -0.41 -15.02 26.36
CA ILE A 3 -1.04 -13.81 25.82
C ILE A 3 -2.09 -13.34 26.83
N THR A 4 -2.02 -12.06 27.20
CA THR A 4 -3.07 -11.39 27.97
C THR A 4 -3.90 -10.55 27.02
N TYR A 5 -5.23 -10.71 27.04
CA TYR A 5 -6.14 -9.98 26.17
C TYR A 5 -7.47 -9.72 26.87
N GLU A 6 -8.20 -8.71 26.42
CA GLU A 6 -9.57 -8.45 26.87
C GLU A 6 -10.56 -9.24 26.00
N ASN A 7 -11.47 -9.97 26.64
CA ASN A 7 -12.62 -10.51 25.94
C ASN A 7 -13.68 -9.42 25.80
N TYR A 8 -13.91 -8.93 24.58
CA TYR A 8 -14.83 -7.83 24.32
C TYR A 8 -16.29 -8.13 24.67
N GLU A 9 -16.72 -9.40 24.66
CA GLU A 9 -18.09 -9.80 25.01
C GLU A 9 -18.31 -9.79 26.52
N THR A 10 -17.29 -10.14 27.32
CA THR A 10 -17.40 -10.23 28.79
C THR A 10 -16.74 -9.06 29.52
N SER A 11 -15.97 -8.22 28.82
CA SER A 11 -15.11 -7.16 29.39
C SER A 11 -14.11 -7.66 30.44
N GLU A 12 -13.78 -8.95 30.39
CA GLU A 12 -12.83 -9.56 31.32
C GLU A 12 -11.43 -9.66 30.69
N ILE A 13 -10.41 -9.39 31.49
CA ILE A 13 -9.03 -9.70 31.12
C ILE A 13 -8.79 -11.20 31.27
N LYS A 14 -8.40 -11.87 30.18
CA LYS A 14 -8.08 -13.30 30.13
C LYS A 14 -6.62 -13.54 29.78
N GLN A 15 -6.10 -14.68 30.22
CA GLN A 15 -4.77 -15.18 29.87
C GLN A 15 -4.90 -16.48 29.09
N LEU A 16 -4.15 -16.59 27.99
CA LEU A 16 -4.12 -17.79 27.15
C LEU A 16 -2.68 -18.27 26.99
N LYS A 17 -2.43 -19.52 27.41
CA LYS A 17 -1.15 -20.19 27.16
C LYS A 17 -1.20 -20.86 25.79
N VAL A 18 -0.25 -20.53 24.93
CA VAL A 18 -0.09 -21.09 23.58
C VAL A 18 1.35 -21.57 23.38
N ASP A 19 1.56 -22.46 22.42
CA ASP A 19 2.89 -22.92 22.03
C ASP A 19 3.58 -21.94 21.06
N LEU A 20 2.80 -21.29 20.19
CA LEU A 20 3.29 -20.34 19.19
C LEU A 20 2.39 -19.10 19.12
N VAL A 21 3.01 -17.94 18.89
CA VAL A 21 2.32 -16.68 18.59
C VAL A 21 2.75 -16.21 17.20
N VAL A 22 1.78 -16.00 16.31
CA VAL A 22 2.02 -15.43 14.98
C VAL A 22 1.53 -14.00 14.96
N LEU A 23 2.40 -13.06 14.63
CA LEU A 23 2.06 -11.65 14.48
C LEU A 23 1.63 -11.38 13.04
N ALA A 24 0.37 -10.99 12.83
CA ALA A 24 -0.10 -10.53 11.53
C ALA A 24 0.37 -9.08 11.30
N THR A 25 1.60 -8.92 10.82
CA THR A 25 2.23 -7.61 10.60
C THR A 25 1.60 -6.86 9.43
N CYS A 26 1.60 -5.53 9.51
CA CYS A 26 1.09 -4.65 8.45
C CYS A 26 2.04 -4.58 7.24
N ILE A 27 1.49 -4.10 6.11
CA ILE A 27 2.27 -3.67 4.95
C ILE A 27 2.77 -2.25 5.22
N ILE A 28 4.06 -2.01 4.98
CA ILE A 28 4.70 -0.70 5.05
C ILE A 28 5.41 -0.41 3.71
N PRO A 29 5.69 0.86 3.38
CA PRO A 29 6.43 1.19 2.17
C PRO A 29 7.81 0.50 2.14
N SER A 30 8.29 0.22 0.92
CA SER A 30 9.63 -0.34 0.74
C SER A 30 10.70 0.63 1.24
N LEU A 31 11.77 0.11 1.85
CA LEU A 31 12.91 0.91 2.34
C LEU A 31 13.53 1.81 1.25
N GLY A 32 13.38 1.44 -0.04
CA GLY A 32 13.90 2.21 -1.17
C GLY A 32 12.97 3.29 -1.72
N ILE A 33 11.75 3.45 -1.18
CA ILE A 33 10.71 4.30 -1.79
C ILE A 33 11.12 5.76 -1.86
N ASN A 34 11.76 6.30 -0.83
CA ASN A 34 12.24 7.69 -0.79
C ASN A 34 13.27 7.97 -1.89
N LYS A 35 14.26 7.08 -2.03
CA LYS A 35 15.27 7.21 -3.09
C LYS A 35 14.64 7.09 -4.49
N LEU A 36 13.65 6.21 -4.65
CA LEU A 36 12.94 6.08 -5.92
C LEU A 36 12.12 7.35 -6.22
N ALA A 37 11.45 7.91 -5.22
CA ALA A 37 10.71 9.15 -5.34
C ALA A 37 11.61 10.31 -5.77
N ASP A 38 12.80 10.44 -5.17
CA ASP A 38 13.81 11.44 -5.55
C ASP A 38 14.30 11.27 -6.99
N VAL A 39 14.55 10.02 -7.42
CA VAL A 39 15.01 9.70 -8.78
C VAL A 39 13.93 10.00 -9.82
N LEU A 40 12.67 9.72 -9.51
CA LEU A 40 11.54 9.92 -10.41
C LEU A 40 10.93 11.32 -10.32
N GLY A 41 11.27 12.11 -9.29
CA GLY A 41 10.67 13.41 -9.02
C GLY A 41 9.20 13.35 -8.57
N ILE A 42 8.74 12.22 -8.03
CA ILE A 42 7.34 12.03 -7.58
C ILE A 42 7.18 12.35 -6.10
N GLU A 43 5.98 12.80 -5.71
CA GLU A 43 5.63 13.06 -4.32
C GLU A 43 5.19 11.78 -3.59
N LEU A 44 5.55 11.68 -2.32
CA LEU A 44 4.99 10.72 -1.38
C LEU A 44 3.94 11.39 -0.48
N ASN A 45 3.00 10.62 0.05
CA ASN A 45 2.07 11.06 1.07
C ASN A 45 2.72 11.02 2.46
N HIS A 46 2.00 11.44 3.51
CA HIS A 46 2.52 11.49 4.88
C HIS A 46 2.78 10.12 5.52
N TYR A 47 2.50 9.03 4.81
CA TYR A 47 2.80 7.64 5.19
C TYR A 47 3.89 7.02 4.31
N ASP A 48 4.61 7.82 3.51
CA ASP A 48 5.67 7.41 2.59
C ASP A 48 5.23 6.46 1.45
N TYR A 49 3.94 6.49 1.07
CA TYR A 49 3.46 5.86 -0.16
C TYR A 49 3.36 6.86 -1.31
N VAL A 50 3.36 6.39 -2.56
CA VAL A 50 3.22 7.25 -3.74
C VAL A 50 1.92 8.04 -3.68
N LYS A 51 2.03 9.37 -3.69
CA LYS A 51 0.89 10.27 -3.64
C LYS A 51 0.14 10.25 -4.96
N THR A 52 -1.19 10.14 -4.87
CA THR A 52 -2.11 10.05 -6.01
C THR A 52 -3.39 10.82 -5.71
N ASN A 53 -4.18 11.13 -6.74
CA ASN A 53 -5.50 11.76 -6.59
C ASN A 53 -6.59 10.68 -6.39
N PRO A 54 -7.58 10.86 -5.48
CA PRO A 54 -8.68 9.91 -5.32
C PRO A 54 -9.46 9.57 -6.59
N PHE A 55 -9.55 10.50 -7.54
CA PHE A 55 -10.23 10.30 -8.83
C PHE A 55 -9.32 9.73 -9.92
N LEU A 56 -8.00 9.78 -9.73
CA LEU A 56 -6.98 9.29 -10.67
C LEU A 56 -5.96 8.45 -9.89
N PRO A 57 -6.37 7.27 -9.39
CA PRO A 57 -5.62 6.52 -8.39
C PRO A 57 -4.31 5.94 -8.90
N VAL A 58 -4.10 5.86 -10.22
CA VAL A 58 -2.85 5.35 -10.80
C VAL A 58 -1.88 6.45 -11.22
N GLU A 59 -2.30 7.72 -11.14
CA GLU A 59 -1.49 8.86 -11.58
C GLU A 59 -0.72 9.45 -10.41
N THR A 60 0.59 9.61 -10.60
CA THR A 60 1.47 10.24 -9.61
C THR A 60 1.41 11.77 -9.73
N SER A 61 2.22 12.48 -8.95
CA SER A 61 2.37 13.94 -9.09
C SER A 61 3.09 14.37 -10.38
N VAL A 62 3.67 13.43 -11.13
CA VAL A 62 4.38 13.69 -12.39
C VAL A 62 3.64 13.02 -13.55
N GLU A 63 3.29 13.81 -14.55
CA GLU A 63 2.66 13.32 -15.77
C GLU A 63 3.54 12.30 -16.49
N GLY A 64 2.93 11.22 -16.99
CA GLY A 64 3.65 10.10 -17.62
C GLY A 64 4.29 9.11 -16.65
N ILE A 65 4.27 9.39 -15.33
CA ILE A 65 4.68 8.44 -14.29
C ILE A 65 3.43 7.93 -13.56
N TYR A 66 3.29 6.62 -13.50
CA TYR A 66 2.14 5.92 -12.92
C TYR A 66 2.57 5.00 -11.79
N THR A 67 1.64 4.71 -10.88
CA THR A 67 1.83 3.81 -9.75
C THR A 67 0.72 2.76 -9.70
N CYS A 68 0.99 1.64 -9.03
CA CYS A 68 0.00 0.60 -8.77
C CYS A 68 0.37 -0.25 -7.54
N GLY A 69 -0.65 -0.87 -6.94
CA GLY A 69 -0.48 -1.85 -5.88
C GLY A 69 0.12 -1.26 -4.61
N CYS A 70 0.92 -2.05 -3.89
CA CYS A 70 1.41 -1.69 -2.56
C CYS A 70 2.37 -0.49 -2.51
N ALA A 71 2.85 0.01 -3.65
CA ALA A 71 3.58 1.27 -3.70
C ALA A 71 2.68 2.49 -3.43
N ARG A 72 1.37 2.37 -3.69
CA ARG A 72 0.37 3.43 -3.48
C ARG A 72 -0.24 3.39 -2.08
N GLU A 73 -0.57 2.21 -1.58
CA GLU A 73 -1.15 1.97 -0.25
C GLU A 73 -1.19 0.47 0.06
N PRO A 74 -1.37 0.03 1.33
CA PRO A 74 -1.63 -1.37 1.66
C PRO A 74 -2.83 -1.90 0.87
N MET A 75 -2.62 -2.99 0.14
CA MET A 75 -3.59 -3.46 -0.83
C MET A 75 -3.60 -4.98 -0.93
N ASP A 76 -4.75 -5.55 -1.28
CA ASP A 76 -4.87 -6.96 -1.62
C ASP A 76 -4.45 -7.24 -3.07
N ILE A 77 -4.34 -8.52 -3.40
CA ILE A 77 -3.87 -8.95 -4.73
C ILE A 77 -4.86 -8.53 -5.84
N PRO A 78 -6.18 -8.80 -5.75
CA PRO A 78 -7.10 -8.44 -6.83
C PRO A 78 -7.10 -6.95 -7.16
N ARG A 79 -7.07 -6.08 -6.14
CA ARG A 79 -7.03 -4.64 -6.35
C ARG A 79 -5.68 -4.19 -6.92
N SER A 80 -4.58 -4.79 -6.49
CA SER A 80 -3.25 -4.52 -7.06
C SER A 80 -3.20 -4.86 -8.55
N VAL A 81 -3.79 -5.98 -8.96
CA VAL A 81 -3.87 -6.39 -10.37
C VAL A 81 -4.75 -5.44 -11.19
N ALA A 82 -5.88 -5.01 -10.63
CA ALA A 82 -6.77 -4.03 -11.26
C ALA A 82 -6.08 -2.68 -11.48
N GLU A 83 -5.38 -2.15 -10.46
CA GLU A 83 -4.60 -0.92 -10.58
C GLU A 83 -3.45 -1.06 -11.58
N ALA A 84 -2.75 -2.19 -11.60
CA ALA A 84 -1.68 -2.43 -12.57
C ALA A 84 -2.20 -2.40 -14.01
N SER A 85 -3.40 -2.93 -14.24
CA SER A 85 -4.08 -2.88 -15.54
C SER A 85 -4.44 -1.43 -15.93
N GLY A 86 -4.94 -0.65 -14.96
CA GLY A 86 -5.23 0.77 -15.15
C GLY A 86 -3.97 1.60 -15.47
N ALA A 87 -2.90 1.41 -14.71
CA ALA A 87 -1.62 2.08 -14.94
C ALA A 87 -1.04 1.75 -16.32
N ALA A 88 -1.11 0.47 -16.73
CA ALA A 88 -0.68 0.05 -18.06
C ALA A 88 -1.52 0.69 -19.18
N ALA A 89 -2.84 0.80 -19.00
CA ALA A 89 -3.71 1.47 -19.96
C ALA A 89 -3.36 2.96 -20.12
N ARG A 90 -3.15 3.68 -19.00
CA ARG A 90 -2.76 5.10 -19.04
C ARG A 90 -1.39 5.31 -19.68
N ALA A 91 -0.41 4.46 -19.35
CA ALA A 91 0.90 4.49 -20.00
C ALA A 91 0.79 4.23 -21.53
N ALA A 92 -0.06 3.31 -21.95
CA ALA A 92 -0.27 3.00 -23.37
C ALA A 92 -0.94 4.15 -24.15
N GLU A 93 -1.83 4.92 -23.50
CA GLU A 93 -2.46 6.10 -24.07
C GLU A 93 -1.43 7.18 -24.44
N VAL A 94 -0.48 7.46 -23.54
CA VAL A 94 0.63 8.39 -23.79
C VAL A 94 1.50 7.92 -24.97
N ILE A 95 1.82 6.62 -25.05
CA ILE A 95 2.66 6.08 -26.12
C ILE A 95 1.98 6.17 -27.49
N LYS A 96 0.65 6.00 -27.55
CA LYS A 96 -0.10 6.07 -28.81
C LYS A 96 -0.29 7.49 -29.34
N GLY A 97 0.16 8.51 -28.60
CA GLY A 97 0.20 9.89 -29.05
C GLY A 97 -0.95 10.78 -28.58
N GLY A 98 -1.80 10.31 -27.65
CA GLY A 98 -2.94 11.08 -27.12
C GLY A 98 -4.01 11.37 -28.16
#